data_AF-A0A920W9R3-F1
#
_entry.id   AF-A0A920W9R3-F1
#
_cell.length_a   1.000
_cell.length_b   1.000
_cell.length_c   1.000
_cell.angle_alpha   90.00
_cell.angle_beta   90.00
_cell.angle_gamma   90.00
#
_symmetry.space_group_name_H-M   'P 1'
#
loop_
_entity.id
_entity.type
_entity.pdbx_description
1 polymer ?
#
loop_
_entity_poly.entity_id
_entity_poly.type
_entity_poly.pdbx_seq_one_letter_code
_entity_poly.pdbx_strand_id
1 'polypeptide(L)'
;MNRSDHIAGLDLSRLTPADIDYFFRTLSPRVPRSTREESQHLLDLLRSRLQDIAVHLGDPTAHTFAPHEIERVLGSICDRLERMKRREWKAQKDGVSVLKQLRIQVGEISADLHELSAG
;
A
#
# COMPACT_ATOMS: atom_id res chain seq x y z
N MET A 1 -10.34 15.03 11.81
CA MET A 1 -10.41 14.92 10.34
C MET A 1 -10.95 13.54 10.03
N ASN A 2 -11.96 13.40 9.17
CA ASN A 2 -12.45 12.06 8.80
C ASN A 2 -11.56 11.46 7.70
N ARG A 3 -11.68 10.15 7.47
CA ARG A 3 -10.89 9.41 6.47
C ARG A 3 -10.94 10.04 5.08
N SER A 4 -12.13 10.42 4.62
CA SER A 4 -12.35 10.98 3.29
C SER A 4 -11.67 12.33 3.12
N ASP A 5 -11.72 13.19 4.15
CA ASP A 5 -11.06 14.49 4.17
C ASP A 5 -9.52 14.33 4.12
N HIS A 6 -8.98 13.36 4.86
CA HIS A 6 -7.56 13.02 4.82
C HIS A 6 -7.12 12.66 3.40
N ILE A 7 -7.83 11.72 2.78
CA ILE A 7 -7.53 11.21 1.44
C ILE A 7 -7.70 12.31 0.40
N ALA A 8 -8.74 13.14 0.50
CA ALA A 8 -8.96 14.26 -0.42
C ALA A 8 -7.86 15.32 -0.36
N GLY A 9 -7.19 15.47 0.79
CA GLY A 9 -6.01 16.33 0.96
C GLY A 9 -4.75 15.77 0.32
N LEU A 10 -4.72 14.48 -0.05
CA LEU A 10 -3.61 13.86 -0.76
C LEU A 10 -3.84 14.05 -2.26
N ASP A 11 -2.91 14.73 -2.94
CA ASP A 11 -2.95 14.94 -4.40
C ASP A 11 -2.58 13.64 -5.16
N LEU A 12 -3.35 12.56 -4.92
CA LEU A 12 -3.08 11.19 -5.36
C LEU A 12 -3.07 11.06 -6.88
N SER A 13 -3.80 11.93 -7.56
CA SER A 13 -3.91 11.94 -9.03
C SER A 13 -2.56 12.20 -9.72
N ARG A 14 -1.65 12.91 -9.03
CA ARG A 14 -0.34 13.30 -9.56
C ARG A 14 0.77 12.33 -9.26
N LEU A 15 0.55 11.35 -8.38
CA LEU A 15 1.56 10.35 -8.03
C LEU A 15 2.01 9.59 -9.28
N THR A 16 3.28 9.71 -9.60
CA THR A 16 3.94 8.97 -10.68
C THR A 16 4.30 7.56 -10.20
N PRO A 17 4.64 6.63 -11.12
CA PRO A 17 5.15 5.32 -10.72
C PRO A 17 6.36 5.40 -9.76
N ALA A 18 7.20 6.43 -9.89
CA ALA A 18 8.35 6.63 -8.99
C ALA A 18 7.90 7.04 -7.58
N ASP A 19 6.84 7.86 -7.47
CA ASP A 19 6.29 8.25 -6.17
C ASP A 19 5.64 7.06 -5.47
N ILE A 20 4.97 6.18 -6.23
CA ILE A 20 4.40 4.94 -5.71
C ILE A 20 5.50 3.99 -5.21
N ASP A 21 6.56 3.78 -5.99
CA ASP A 21 7.71 2.95 -5.58
C ASP A 21 8.36 3.51 -4.31
N TYR A 22 8.61 4.82 -4.27
CA TYR A 22 9.16 5.50 -3.09
C TYR A 22 8.27 5.35 -1.85
N PHE A 23 6.95 5.46 -2.02
CA PHE A 23 5.99 5.26 -0.93
C PHE A 23 6.16 3.89 -0.28
N PHE A 24 6.15 2.80 -1.06
CA PHE A 24 6.26 1.45 -0.52
C PHE A 24 7.64 1.18 0.10
N ARG A 25 8.72 1.67 -0.52
CA ARG A 25 10.08 1.53 0.02
C ARG A 25 10.26 2.21 1.38
N THR A 26 9.49 3.27 1.65
CA THR A 26 9.56 4.02 2.92
C THR A 26 8.47 3.63 3.92
N LEU A 27 7.64 2.64 3.59
CA LEU A 27 6.46 2.27 4.37
C LEU A 27 6.79 1.41 5.59
N SER A 28 7.76 0.49 5.47
CA SER A 28 8.15 -0.45 6.54
C SER A 28 8.32 0.18 7.93
N PRO A 29 9.11 1.26 8.11
CA PRO A 29 9.29 1.86 9.44
C PRO A 29 8.05 2.62 9.95
N ARG A 30 7.05 2.88 9.09
CA ARG A 30 5.83 3.62 9.44
C ARG A 30 4.70 2.70 9.90
N VAL A 31 4.78 1.40 9.59
CA VAL A 31 3.76 0.43 10.00
C VAL A 31 4.06 -0.03 11.43
N PRO A 32 3.16 0.20 12.40
CA PRO A 32 3.41 -0.23 13.77
C PRO A 32 3.42 -1.76 13.87
N ARG A 33 4.36 -2.30 14.68
CA ARG A 33 4.45 -3.74 14.94
C ARG A 33 3.28 -4.27 15.79
N SER A 34 2.78 -3.41 16.68
CA SER A 34 1.64 -3.65 17.56
C SER A 34 0.92 -2.33 17.80
N THR A 35 -0.34 -2.40 18.19
CA THR A 35 -1.14 -1.24 18.60
C THR A 35 -1.97 -1.59 19.83
N ARG A 36 -2.76 -0.65 20.35
CA ARG A 36 -3.72 -0.90 21.43
C ARG A 36 -4.84 -1.82 20.94
N GLU A 37 -5.45 -2.56 21.86
CA GLU A 37 -6.53 -3.52 21.54
C GLU A 37 -7.68 -2.86 20.75
N GLU A 38 -8.07 -1.65 21.16
CA GLU A 38 -9.11 -0.84 20.51
C GLU A 38 -8.80 -0.51 19.04
N SER A 39 -7.52 -0.41 18.67
CA SER A 39 -7.03 -0.07 17.32
C SER A 39 -6.50 -1.29 16.56
N GLN A 40 -6.53 -2.49 17.15
CA GLN A 40 -5.98 -3.70 16.55
C GLN A 40 -6.64 -4.02 15.19
N HIS A 41 -7.95 -3.77 15.10
CA HIS A 41 -8.71 -3.94 13.86
C HIS A 41 -8.17 -3.07 12.70
N LEU A 42 -7.68 -1.86 12.97
CA LEU A 42 -7.10 -0.98 11.94
C LEU A 42 -5.75 -1.51 11.46
N LEU A 43 -4.94 -2.05 12.37
CA LEU A 43 -3.66 -2.65 12.03
C LEU A 43 -3.85 -3.91 11.19
N ASP A 44 -4.86 -4.73 11.50
CA ASP A 44 -5.18 -5.92 10.72
C ASP A 44 -5.77 -5.57 9.34
N LEU A 45 -6.56 -4.49 9.24
CA LEU A 45 -7.02 -3.96 7.96
C LEU A 45 -5.84 -3.50 7.09
N LEU A 46 -4.89 -2.75 7.66
CA LEU A 46 -3.67 -2.32 6.97
C LEU A 46 -2.85 -3.51 6.46
N ARG A 47 -2.67 -4.54 7.30
CA ARG A 47 -1.97 -5.79 6.94
C ARG A 47 -2.66 -6.51 5.77
N SER A 48 -3.97 -6.69 5.85
CA SER A 48 -4.78 -7.30 4.80
C SER A 48 -4.64 -6.53 3.48
N ARG A 49 -4.73 -5.20 3.54
CA ARG A 49 -4.60 -4.34 2.37
C ARG A 49 -3.24 -4.48 1.69
N LEU A 50 -2.15 -4.54 2.47
CA LEU A 50 -0.82 -4.76 1.92
C LEU A 50 -0.69 -6.13 1.24
N GLN A 51 -1.29 -7.17 1.82
CA GLN A 51 -1.31 -8.50 1.18
C GLN A 51 -2.09 -8.47 -0.14
N ASP A 52 -3.27 -7.86 -0.16
CA ASP A 52 -4.09 -7.73 -1.38
C ASP A 52 -3.35 -6.99 -2.50
N ILE A 53 -2.55 -5.98 -2.16
CA ILE A 53 -1.70 -5.27 -3.13
C ILE A 53 -0.63 -6.20 -3.70
N ALA A 54 0.06 -6.97 -2.86
CA ALA A 54 1.08 -7.90 -3.33
C ALA A 54 0.49 -8.96 -4.29
N VAL A 55 -0.71 -9.45 -3.98
CA VAL A 55 -1.46 -10.39 -4.83
C VAL A 55 -1.85 -9.74 -6.14
N HIS A 56 -2.39 -8.52 -6.08
CA HIS A 56 -2.76 -7.74 -7.27
C HIS A 56 -1.57 -7.48 -8.20
N LEU A 57 -0.37 -7.29 -7.63
CA LEU A 57 0.89 -7.16 -8.36
C LEU A 57 1.47 -8.49 -8.86
N GLY A 58 0.76 -9.60 -8.66
CA GLY A 58 1.11 -10.91 -9.21
C GLY A 58 1.96 -11.78 -8.30
N ASP A 59 1.94 -11.58 -6.98
CA ASP A 59 2.46 -12.55 -6.01
C ASP A 59 1.32 -13.41 -5.43
N PRO A 60 1.06 -14.61 -5.98
CA PRO A 60 0.01 -15.49 -5.46
C PRO A 60 0.33 -16.07 -4.08
N THR A 61 1.59 -15.98 -3.63
CA THR A 61 2.01 -16.50 -2.31
C THR A 61 1.80 -15.48 -1.19
N ALA A 62 1.45 -14.23 -1.50
CA ALA A 62 1.32 -13.19 -0.49
C ALA A 62 0.22 -13.44 0.55
N HIS A 63 -0.85 -14.18 0.19
CA HIS A 63 -1.87 -14.63 1.14
C HIS A 63 -1.36 -15.66 2.16
N THR A 64 -0.21 -16.28 1.90
CA THR A 64 0.39 -17.28 2.80
C THR A 64 1.34 -16.65 3.82
N PHE A 65 1.67 -15.37 3.66
CA PHE A 65 2.52 -14.65 4.60
C PHE A 65 1.75 -14.43 5.89
N ALA A 66 2.41 -14.65 7.02
CA ALA A 66 1.78 -14.42 8.30
C ALA A 66 1.47 -12.92 8.48
N PRO A 67 0.41 -12.54 9.20
CA PRO A 67 0.00 -11.13 9.34
C PRO A 67 1.11 -10.20 9.89
N HIS A 68 2.07 -10.75 10.63
CA HIS A 68 3.20 -10.02 11.19
C HIS A 68 4.41 -9.91 10.25
N GLU A 69 4.44 -10.64 9.13
CA GLU A 69 5.52 -10.62 8.13
C GLU A 69 5.37 -9.43 7.15
N ILE A 70 5.10 -8.24 7.67
CA ILE A 70 4.86 -7.03 6.85
C ILE A 70 6.07 -6.69 5.99
N GLU A 71 7.28 -6.88 6.51
CA GLU A 71 8.53 -6.65 5.76
C GLU A 71 8.62 -7.56 4.52
N ARG A 72 8.12 -8.80 4.62
CA ARG A 72 8.09 -9.76 3.51
C ARG A 72 7.06 -9.37 2.45
N VAL A 73 5.88 -8.94 2.88
CA VAL A 73 4.83 -8.41 2.00
C VAL A 73 5.35 -7.18 1.25
N LEU A 74 5.93 -6.22 1.96
CA LEU A 74 6.48 -4.99 1.38
C LEU A 74 7.66 -5.27 0.43
N GLY A 75 8.54 -6.21 0.77
CA GLY A 75 9.61 -6.67 -0.10
C GLY A 75 9.06 -7.22 -1.42
N SER A 76 8.03 -8.08 -1.35
CA SER A 76 7.35 -8.59 -2.55
C SER A 76 6.75 -7.47 -3.40
N ILE A 77 6.05 -6.51 -2.79
CA ILE A 77 5.52 -5.34 -3.49
C ILE A 77 6.64 -4.57 -4.20
N CYS A 78 7.73 -4.25 -3.49
CA CYS A 78 8.85 -3.50 -4.06
C CYS A 78 9.50 -4.24 -5.23
N ASP A 79 9.75 -5.54 -5.09
CA ASP A 79 10.33 -6.37 -6.15
C ASP A 79 9.45 -6.40 -7.39
N ARG A 80 8.12 -6.45 -7.23
CA ARG A 80 7.17 -6.44 -8.34
C ARG A 80 7.10 -5.09 -9.01
N LEU A 81 7.05 -4.01 -8.25
CA LEU A 81 7.10 -2.65 -8.79
C LEU A 81 8.39 -2.38 -9.56
N GLU A 82 9.53 -2.88 -9.07
CA GLU A 82 10.83 -2.76 -9.73
C GLU A 82 10.88 -3.54 -11.05
N ARG A 83 10.30 -4.75 -11.08
CA ARG A 83 10.18 -5.57 -12.30
C ARG A 83 9.24 -4.96 -13.33
N MET A 84 8.23 -4.20 -12.90
CA MET A 84 7.34 -3.47 -13.80
C MET A 84 8.09 -2.32 -14.48
N LYS A 85 8.39 -2.48 -15.78
CA LYS A 85 9.11 -1.47 -16.54
C LYS A 85 8.24 -0.24 -16.74
N ARG A 86 8.82 0.97 -16.72
CA ARG A 86 8.13 2.25 -17.02
C ARG A 86 7.30 2.23 -18.31
N ARG A 87 7.67 1.40 -19.29
CA ARG A 87 6.86 1.19 -20.50
C ARG A 87 5.61 0.37 -20.22
N GLU A 88 5.64 -0.68 -19.39
CA GLU A 88 4.47 -1.49 -19.02
C GLU A 88 3.44 -0.65 -18.25
N TRP A 89 3.90 0.25 -17.37
CA TRP A 89 3.04 1.25 -16.71
C TRP A 89 2.27 2.14 -17.71
N LYS A 90 2.87 2.45 -18.86
CA LYS A 90 2.31 3.39 -19.86
C LYS A 90 1.66 2.71 -21.07
N ALA A 91 2.07 1.49 -21.40
CA ALA A 91 1.80 0.85 -22.70
C ALA A 91 0.57 -0.07 -22.69
N GLN A 92 0.09 -0.49 -21.52
CA GLN A 92 -1.07 -1.38 -21.43
C GLN A 92 -2.17 -0.80 -20.56
N LYS A 93 -3.42 -1.07 -20.94
CA LYS A 93 -4.64 -0.76 -20.17
C LYS A 93 -4.50 -1.24 -18.72
N ASP A 94 -3.84 -2.38 -18.54
CA ASP A 94 -3.55 -2.99 -17.24
C ASP A 94 -2.54 -2.17 -16.43
N GLY A 95 -1.48 -1.61 -17.04
CA GLY A 95 -0.52 -0.74 -16.34
C GLY A 95 -1.12 0.58 -15.86
N VAL A 96 -2.00 1.18 -16.67
CA VAL A 96 -2.75 2.39 -16.26
C VAL A 96 -3.78 2.05 -15.17
N SER A 97 -4.41 0.88 -15.26
CA SER A 97 -5.33 0.36 -14.23
C SER A 97 -4.60 0.11 -12.90
N VAL A 98 -3.42 -0.52 -12.94
CA VAL A 98 -2.57 -0.76 -11.77
C VAL A 98 -2.14 0.56 -11.13
N LEU A 99 -1.67 1.55 -11.90
CA LEU A 99 -1.32 2.87 -11.35
C LEU A 99 -2.51 3.55 -10.69
N LYS A 100 -3.68 3.52 -11.33
CA LYS A 100 -4.91 4.08 -10.75
C LYS A 100 -5.27 3.38 -9.43
N GLN A 101 -5.18 2.06 -9.39
CA GLN A 101 -5.48 1.27 -8.21
C GLN A 101 -4.48 1.54 -7.08
N LEU A 102 -3.18 1.57 -7.38
CA LEU A 102 -2.15 1.86 -6.38
C LEU A 102 -2.28 3.27 -5.80
N ARG A 103 -2.68 4.26 -6.60
CA ARG A 103 -2.98 5.61 -6.08
C ARG A 103 -4.10 5.59 -5.02
N ILE A 104 -5.16 4.83 -5.28
CA ILE A 104 -6.25 4.63 -4.31
C ILE A 104 -5.69 3.98 -3.05
N GLN A 105 -4.92 2.90 -3.21
CA GLN A 105 -4.35 2.18 -2.07
C GLN A 105 -3.36 3.02 -1.25
N VAL A 106 -2.57 3.90 -1.88
CA VAL A 106 -1.71 4.85 -1.15
C VAL A 106 -2.53 5.78 -0.27
N GLY A 107 -3.66 6.29 -0.77
CA GLY A 107 -4.57 7.11 0.02
C GLY A 107 -5.12 6.35 1.23
N GLU A 108 -5.61 5.14 0.99
CA GLU A 108 -6.16 4.28 2.03
C GLU A 108 -5.12 3.90 3.09
N ILE A 109 -3.92 3.48 2.69
CA ILE A 109 -2.82 3.17 3.61
C ILE A 109 -2.43 4.41 4.41
N SER A 110 -2.36 5.58 3.76
CA SER A 110 -2.02 6.82 4.46
C SER A 110 -3.07 7.17 5.51
N ALA A 111 -4.35 6.93 5.23
CA ALA A 111 -5.41 7.14 6.20
C ALA A 111 -5.37 6.10 7.34
N ASP A 112 -5.14 4.82 7.03
CA ASP A 112 -4.98 3.76 8.03
C ASP A 112 -3.86 4.11 9.02
N LEU A 113 -2.71 4.59 8.52
CA LEU A 113 -1.60 5.06 9.35
C LEU A 113 -1.94 6.33 10.16
N HIS A 114 -2.71 7.25 9.59
CA HIS A 114 -3.15 8.45 10.30
C HIS A 114 -4.10 8.10 11.46
N GLU A 115 -5.07 7.21 11.22
CA GLU A 115 -6.00 6.73 12.24
C GLU A 115 -5.27 5.93 13.33
N LEU A 116 -4.33 5.06 12.96
CA LEU A 116 -3.48 4.31 13.90
C LEU A 116 -2.57 5.19 14.76
N SER A 117 -2.20 6.39 14.29
CA SER A 117 -1.38 7.34 15.06
C SER A 117 -2.20 8.31 15.90
N ALA A 118 -3.49 8.46 15.60
CA ALA A 118 -4.41 9.31 16.35
C ALA A 118 -5.11 8.60 17.53
N GLY A 119 -5.15 7.26 17.52
CA GLY A 119 -5.65 6.42 18.63
C GLY A 119 -4.60 6.15 19.69
#